data_AF-F9NZD5-F1
#
_entry.id   AF-F9NZD5-F1
#
_cell.length_a   1.000
_cell.length_b   1.000
_cell.length_c   1.000
_cell.angle_alpha   90.00
_cell.angle_beta   90.00
_cell.angle_gamma   90.00
#
_symmetry.space_group_name_H-M   'P 1'
#
loop_
_entity.id
_entity.type
_entity.pdbx_description
1 polymer ?
#
loop_
_entity_poly.entity_id
_entity_poly.type
_entity_poly.pdbx_seq_one_letter_code
_entity_poly.pdbx_strand_id
1 'polypeptide(L)' 'MDRTNQFGKTSKSDFIDIFNSNRRFEKGYPNEAKQLPHFLQGYERISESAQALLEYLDKHYPLNAFIKEKIRNLL' A
#
# COMPACT_ATOMS: atom_id res chain seq x y z
N MET A 1 36.35 -17.65 -46.58
CA MET A 1 34.92 -17.67 -46.23
C MET A 1 34.80 -18.56 -45.02
N ASP A 2 34.42 -18.00 -43.87
CA ASP A 2 33.39 -18.59 -43.01
C ASP A 2 33.06 -17.57 -41.90
N ARG A 3 31.94 -16.88 -42.10
CA ARG A 3 31.30 -16.03 -41.11
C ARG A 3 30.38 -16.93 -40.30
N THR A 4 30.75 -17.26 -39.07
CA THR A 4 29.77 -17.72 -38.08
C THR A 4 29.84 -16.83 -36.85
N ASN A 5 29.06 -15.77 -37.00
CA ASN A 5 28.63 -14.81 -36.03
C ASN A 5 28.01 -15.51 -34.80
N GLN A 6 28.70 -15.54 -33.66
CA GLN A 6 28.09 -15.94 -32.38
C GLN A 6 27.76 -14.69 -31.55
N PHE A 7 26.81 -13.88 -32.00
CA PHE A 7 26.06 -13.01 -31.09
C PHE A 7 25.07 -13.89 -30.31
N GLY A 8 25.55 -14.50 -29.23
CA GLY A 8 24.67 -15.06 -28.20
C GLY A 8 24.02 -13.94 -27.41
N LYS A 9 22.99 -13.28 -27.98
CA LYS A 9 21.99 -12.56 -27.18
C LYS A 9 20.82 -13.49 -26.94
N THR A 10 20.31 -13.38 -25.71
CA THR A 10 19.13 -14.01 -25.09
C THR A 10 19.38 -15.46 -24.63
N SER A 11 19.09 -15.84 -23.37
CA SER A 11 17.96 -15.44 -22.55
C SER A 11 18.35 -14.94 -21.16
N LYS A 12 17.86 -13.73 -20.82
CA LYS A 12 17.39 -13.52 -19.46
C LYS A 12 16.30 -14.58 -19.32
N SER A 13 16.42 -15.54 -18.40
CA SER A 13 15.31 -16.45 -18.17
C SER A 13 14.11 -15.61 -17.74
N ASP A 14 13.17 -15.41 -18.66
CA ASP A 14 11.97 -14.58 -18.52
C ASP A 14 10.93 -15.26 -17.62
N PHE A 15 11.35 -15.76 -16.46
CA PHE A 15 10.43 -16.15 -15.39
C PHE A 15 10.48 -15.10 -14.30
N ILE A 16 9.75 -14.02 -14.54
CA ILE A 16 9.38 -13.05 -13.51
C ILE A 16 8.30 -13.70 -12.62
N ASP A 17 8.53 -13.66 -11.32
CA ASP A 17 7.64 -14.21 -10.29
C ASP A 17 6.23 -13.60 -10.38
N ILE A 18 5.27 -14.44 -10.78
CA ILE A 18 3.84 -14.11 -10.92
C ILE A 18 3.17 -13.68 -9.60
N PHE A 19 3.85 -13.84 -8.48
CA PHE A 19 3.44 -13.41 -7.14
C PHE A 19 4.24 -12.21 -6.60
N ASN A 20 4.94 -11.45 -7.47
CA ASN A 20 5.70 -10.22 -7.19
C ASN A 20 5.57 -9.76 -5.72
N SER A 21 6.63 -9.94 -4.95
CA SER A 21 6.71 -9.73 -3.50
C SER A 21 6.18 -8.38 -3.02
N ASN A 22 6.10 -7.38 -3.90
CA ASN A 22 5.57 -6.04 -3.61
C ASN A 22 4.02 -5.96 -3.66
N ARG A 23 3.30 -7.04 -4.07
CA ARG A 23 1.84 -7.01 -4.23
C ARG A 23 1.08 -7.20 -2.92
N ARG A 24 1.65 -7.93 -1.95
CA ARG A 24 1.07 -8.09 -0.61
C ARG A 24 1.61 -6.99 0.29
N PHE A 25 0.83 -5.92 0.42
CA PHE A 25 1.12 -4.83 1.33
C PHE A 25 1.46 -5.35 2.74
N GLU A 26 0.77 -6.40 3.20
CA GLU A 26 0.96 -7.00 4.52
C GLU A 26 2.29 -7.73 4.70
N LYS A 27 2.91 -8.20 3.61
CA LYS A 27 4.27 -8.75 3.66
C LYS A 27 5.33 -7.66 3.76
N GLY A 28 5.12 -6.52 3.09
CA GLY A 28 6.04 -5.39 3.14
C GLY A 28 5.89 -4.53 4.40
N TYR A 29 4.67 -4.42 4.92
CA TYR A 29 4.28 -3.50 5.99
C TYR A 29 3.41 -4.21 7.04
N PRO A 30 3.96 -5.19 7.77
CA PRO A 30 3.19 -6.06 8.65
C PRO A 30 2.59 -5.32 9.86
N ASN A 31 3.15 -4.17 10.27
CA ASN A 31 2.61 -3.40 11.40
C ASN A 31 1.46 -2.50 10.96
N GLU A 32 1.60 -1.87 9.80
CA GLU A 32 0.60 -1.03 9.16
C GLU A 32 -0.59 -1.88 8.71
N ALA A 33 -0.35 -3.09 8.22
CA ALA A 33 -1.39 -4.03 7.82
C ALA A 33 -2.39 -4.36 8.93
N LYS A 34 -1.97 -4.33 10.20
CA LYS A 34 -2.86 -4.54 11.36
C LYS A 34 -3.93 -3.44 11.48
N GLN A 35 -3.69 -2.27 10.89
CA GLN A 35 -4.63 -1.15 10.90
C GLN A 35 -5.69 -1.26 9.81
N LEU A 36 -5.40 -1.94 8.70
CA LEU A 36 -6.28 -2.02 7.53
C LEU A 36 -7.73 -2.45 7.84
N PRO A 37 -7.99 -3.46 8.70
CA PRO A 37 -9.37 -3.83 9.04
C PRO A 37 -10.17 -2.70 9.70
N HIS A 38 -9.51 -1.75 10.35
CA HIS A 38 -10.16 -0.62 11.01
C HIS A 38 -10.50 0.51 10.04
N PHE A 39 -9.86 0.57 8.86
CA PHE A 39 -10.09 1.64 7.88
C PHE A 39 -11.37 1.44 7.06
N LEU A 40 -11.91 0.22 7.00
CA LEU A 40 -13.09 -0.14 6.22
C LEU A 40 -13.95 -1.17 6.98
N GLN A 41 -14.60 -0.73 8.06
CA GLN A 41 -15.41 -1.60 8.93
C GLN A 41 -16.84 -1.83 8.41
N GLY A 42 -17.19 -1.25 7.26
CA GLY A 42 -18.52 -1.34 6.63
C GLY A 42 -19.37 -0.08 6.80
N TYR A 43 -20.49 0.00 6.09
CA TYR A 43 -21.35 1.20 6.03
C TYR A 43 -21.97 1.58 7.39
N GLU A 44 -22.22 0.59 8.25
CA GLU A 44 -22.76 0.82 9.59
C GLU A 44 -21.74 1.46 10.55
N ARG A 45 -20.44 1.44 10.19
CA ARG A 45 -19.33 1.86 11.05
C ARG A 45 -18.40 2.84 10.35
N ILE A 46 -19.00 3.73 9.54
CA ILE A 46 -18.28 4.77 8.79
C ILE A 46 -17.57 5.72 9.74
N SER A 47 -18.23 6.17 10.82
CA SER A 47 -17.62 7.10 11.78
C SER A 47 -16.35 6.51 12.40
N GLU A 48 -16.38 5.24 12.85
CA GLU A 48 -15.20 4.59 13.43
C GLU A 48 -14.10 4.33 12.40
N SER A 49 -14.48 4.04 11.15
CA SER A 49 -13.52 3.88 10.07
C SER A 49 -12.81 5.20 9.73
N ALA A 50 -13.56 6.29 9.70
CA ALA A 50 -13.03 7.64 9.48
C ALA A 50 -12.17 8.11 10.66
N GLN A 51 -12.55 7.81 11.90
CA GLN A 51 -11.73 8.07 13.08
C GLN A 51 -10.38 7.34 13.00
N ALA A 52 -10.38 6.03 12.70
CA ALA A 52 -9.16 5.24 12.59
C ALA A 52 -8.22 5.76 11.48
N LEU A 53 -8.79 6.16 10.33
CA LEU A 53 -8.03 6.79 9.25
C LEU A 53 -7.44 8.14 9.68
N LEU A 54 -8.20 8.98 10.38
CA LEU A 54 -7.74 10.29 10.84
C LEU A 54 -6.60 10.16 11.85
N GLU A 55 -6.69 9.23 12.79
CA GLU A 55 -5.64 8.93 13.77
C GLU A 55 -4.37 8.39 13.10
N TYR A 56 -4.52 7.50 12.10
CA TYR A 56 -3.38 7.00 11.33
C TYR A 56 -2.68 8.15 10.58
N LEU A 57 -3.44 9.00 9.89
CA LEU A 57 -2.85 10.12 9.15
C LEU A 57 -2.17 11.14 10.08
N ASP A 58 -2.77 11.47 11.22
CA ASP A 58 -2.21 12.42 12.20
C ASP A 58 -0.90 11.91 12.82
N LYS A 59 -0.77 10.58 12.97
CA LYS A 59 0.44 9.94 13.47
C LYS A 59 1.59 9.97 12.47
N HIS A 60 1.30 9.81 11.19
CA HIS A 60 2.32 9.63 10.14
C HIS A 60 2.64 10.91 9.36
N TYR A 61 1.76 11.90 9.39
CA TYR A 61 1.87 13.12 8.60
C TYR A 61 1.49 14.36 9.42
N PRO A 62 2.11 15.51 9.15
CA PRO A 62 1.72 16.77 9.78
C PRO A 62 0.39 17.27 9.18
N LEU A 63 -0.73 16.82 9.75
CA LEU A 63 -2.05 17.25 9.32
C LEU A 63 -2.36 18.69 9.73
N ASN A 64 -3.13 19.37 8.89
CA ASN A 64 -3.68 20.68 9.24
C ASN A 64 -4.65 20.54 10.43
N ALA A 65 -4.35 21.24 11.53
CA ALA A 65 -5.12 21.16 12.77
C ALA A 65 -6.59 21.58 12.59
N PHE A 66 -6.86 22.61 11.77
CA PHE A 66 -8.22 23.07 11.52
C PHE A 66 -9.05 22.03 10.77
N ILE A 67 -8.48 21.38 9.74
CA ILE A 67 -9.16 20.31 9.00
C ILE A 67 -9.41 19.10 9.90
N LYS A 68 -8.43 18.69 10.71
CA LYS A 68 -8.58 17.58 11.67
C LYS A 68 -9.75 17.82 12.62
N GLU A 69 -9.84 19.01 13.20
CA GLU A 69 -10.95 19.36 14.09
C GLU A 69 -12.29 19.42 13.37
N LYS A 70 -12.33 19.90 12.12
CA LYS A 70 -13.57 19.87 11.33
C LYS A 70 -14.07 18.45 11.06
N ILE A 71 -13.17 17.52 10.74
CA ILE A 71 -13.54 16.11 10.54
C ILE A 71 -14.02 15.51 11.86
N ARG A 72 -13.32 15.71 12.98
CA ARG A 72 -13.72 15.18 14.29
C ARG A 72 -15.13 15.59 14.72
N ASN A 73 -15.56 16.80 14.37
CA ASN A 73 -16.91 17.29 14.67
C ASN A 73 -18.02 16.66 13.81
N LEU A 74 -17.67 15.88 12.77
CA LEU A 74 -18.62 15.17 11.90
C LEU A 74 -18.76 13.68 12.27
N LEU A 75 -17.91 13.16 13.15
CA LEU A 75 -17.86 11.75 13.54
C LEU A 75 -18.78 11.47 14.73
#